data_AF-A0AAE3JRK6-F1
#
_entry.id   AF-A0AAE3JRK6-F1
#
_cell.length_a   1.000
_cell.length_b   1.000
_cell.length_c   1.000
_cell.angle_alpha   90.00
_cell.angle_beta   90.00
_cell.angle_gamma   90.00
#
_symmetry.space_group_name_H-M   'P 1'
#
loop_
_entity.id
_entity.type
_entity.pdbx_description
1 polymer ?
#
loop_
_entity_poly.entity_id
_entity_poly.type
_entity_poly.pdbx_seq_one_letter_code
_entity_poly.pdbx_strand_id
1 'polypeptide(L)'
;MEIEKKVVEIIKNRRRSLPREGVRKLIRSLDREFANAHLKIGRDTLFNILRKHNMLTLRKKYSCRTTNSLHRFYKYKNIIRDLEIKKPNQVWVSDITYIRTIKGFCYLALITDMYS
;
A
#
# COMPACT_ATOMS: atom_id res chain seq x y z
N MET A 1 10.40 -32.88 -7.25
CA MET A 1 11.49 -31.90 -7.48
C MET A 1 11.49 -31.36 -8.92
N GLU A 2 11.24 -32.18 -9.94
CA GLU A 2 11.30 -31.73 -11.35
C GLU A 2 10.08 -30.90 -11.80
N ILE A 3 8.88 -31.26 -11.32
CA ILE A 3 7.64 -30.51 -11.57
C ILE A 3 7.73 -29.07 -11.00
N GLU A 4 8.18 -28.91 -9.75
CA GLU A 4 8.34 -27.58 -9.13
C GLU A 4 9.27 -26.68 -9.96
N LYS A 5 10.38 -27.22 -10.48
CA LYS A 5 11.32 -26.48 -11.33
C LYS A 5 10.66 -26.02 -12.63
N LYS A 6 9.91 -26.88 -13.32
CA LYS A 6 9.18 -26.52 -14.55
C LYS A 6 8.16 -25.39 -14.28
N VAL A 7 7.43 -25.46 -13.18
CA VAL A 7 6.44 -24.45 -12.78
C VAL A 7 7.10 -23.10 -12.53
N VAL A 8 8.19 -23.09 -11.79
CA VAL A 8 8.95 -21.88 -11.51
C VAL A 8 9.46 -21.23 -12.81
N GLU A 9 9.93 -22.03 -13.76
CA GLU A 9 10.43 -21.53 -15.04
C GLU A 9 9.33 -20.88 -15.90
N ILE A 10 8.18 -21.53 -16.02
CA ILE A 10 7.00 -20.98 -16.71
C ILE A 10 6.60 -19.63 -16.09
N ILE A 11 6.54 -19.56 -14.76
CA ILE A 11 6.13 -18.33 -14.06
C ILE A 11 7.20 -17.23 -14.18
N LYS A 12 8.49 -17.57 -14.17
CA LYS A 12 9.57 -16.61 -14.44
C LYS A 12 9.42 -16.00 -15.83
N ASN A 13 9.16 -16.82 -16.85
CA ASN A 13 8.92 -16.33 -18.21
C ASN A 13 7.68 -15.42 -18.28
N ARG A 14 6.57 -15.81 -17.63
CA ARG A 14 5.37 -14.97 -17.54
C ARG A 14 5.64 -13.63 -16.86
N ARG A 15 6.45 -13.62 -15.81
CA ARG A 15 6.79 -12.40 -15.07
C ARG A 15 7.77 -11.48 -15.78
N ARG A 16 8.37 -11.90 -16.90
CA ARG A 16 9.10 -10.97 -17.78
C ARG A 16 8.14 -9.95 -18.41
N SER A 17 6.95 -10.39 -18.82
CA SER A 17 5.91 -9.51 -19.38
C SER A 17 4.98 -8.91 -18.31
N LEU A 18 4.60 -9.70 -17.29
CA LEU A 18 3.73 -9.24 -16.20
C LEU A 18 4.36 -9.50 -14.81
N PRO A 19 5.30 -8.64 -14.36
CA PRO A 19 6.11 -8.89 -13.15
C PRO A 19 5.32 -9.05 -11.85
N ARG A 20 4.13 -8.45 -11.78
CA ARG A 20 3.28 -8.41 -10.57
C ARG A 20 1.98 -9.21 -10.71
N GLU A 21 1.91 -10.13 -11.67
CA GLU A 21 0.74 -10.99 -11.81
C GLU A 21 0.57 -11.89 -10.58
N GLY A 22 -0.59 -11.74 -9.92
CA GLY A 22 -0.93 -12.48 -8.71
C GLY A 22 -1.31 -13.93 -8.99
N VAL A 23 -1.13 -14.80 -7.99
CA VAL A 23 -1.30 -16.26 -8.11
C VAL A 23 -2.68 -16.65 -8.67
N ARG A 24 -3.77 -16.02 -8.20
CA ARG A 24 -5.12 -16.30 -8.69
C ARG A 24 -5.28 -16.01 -10.18
N LYS A 25 -4.59 -14.98 -10.68
CA LYS A 25 -4.60 -14.61 -12.10
C LYS A 25 -3.71 -15.54 -12.90
N LEU A 26 -2.53 -15.90 -12.36
CA LEU A 26 -1.61 -16.88 -12.96
C LEU A 26 -2.28 -18.21 -13.28
N ILE A 27 -3.12 -18.73 -12.38
CA ILE A 27 -3.85 -20.00 -12.61
C ILE A 27 -4.69 -19.93 -13.89
N ARG A 28 -5.41 -18.82 -14.10
CA ARG A 28 -6.26 -18.63 -15.29
C ARG A 28 -5.44 -18.30 -16.53
N SER A 29 -4.40 -17.48 -16.40
CA SER A 29 -3.62 -17.01 -17.55
C SER A 29 -2.69 -18.09 -18.10
N LEU A 30 -2.17 -18.96 -17.23
CA LEU A 30 -1.23 -20.02 -17.57
C LEU A 30 -1.92 -21.36 -17.82
N ASP A 31 -3.26 -21.42 -17.82
CA ASP A 31 -4.01 -22.67 -17.95
C ASP A 31 -3.59 -23.46 -19.20
N ARG A 32 -3.45 -22.78 -20.34
CA ARG A 32 -2.95 -23.37 -21.60
C ARG A 32 -1.51 -23.85 -21.51
N GLU A 33 -0.64 -23.06 -20.88
CA GLU A 33 0.78 -23.37 -20.75
C GLU A 33 1.00 -24.57 -19.83
N PHE A 34 0.21 -24.67 -18.75
CA PHE A 34 0.17 -25.82 -17.87
C PHE A 34 -0.40 -27.06 -18.56
N ALA A 35 -1.46 -26.92 -19.37
CA ALA A 35 -2.00 -28.02 -20.18
C ALA A 35 -0.95 -28.55 -21.17
N ASN A 36 -0.29 -27.68 -21.92
CA ASN A 36 0.76 -28.06 -22.88
C ASN A 36 1.94 -28.76 -22.20
N ALA A 37 2.31 -28.31 -20.99
CA ALA A 37 3.36 -28.93 -20.19
C ALA A 37 2.89 -30.22 -19.45
N HIS A 38 1.64 -30.65 -19.64
CA HIS A 38 1.01 -31.78 -18.95
C HIS A 38 1.08 -31.65 -17.41
N LEU A 39 0.95 -30.42 -16.91
CA LEU A 39 1.03 -30.06 -15.50
C LEU A 39 -0.35 -29.80 -14.92
N LYS A 40 -0.83 -30.68 -14.03
CA LYS A 40 -2.10 -30.47 -13.30
C LYS A 40 -1.80 -29.91 -11.92
N ILE A 41 -2.01 -28.60 -11.73
CA ILE A 41 -1.65 -27.89 -10.50
C ILE A 41 -2.87 -27.19 -9.90
N GLY A 42 -3.18 -27.53 -8.67
CA GLY A 42 -4.21 -26.85 -7.88
C GLY A 42 -3.73 -25.50 -7.34
N ARG A 43 -4.70 -24.65 -6.97
CA ARG A 43 -4.47 -23.33 -6.41
C ARG A 43 -3.49 -23.35 -5.23
N ASP A 44 -3.74 -24.23 -4.27
CA ASP A 44 -2.99 -24.25 -3.00
C ASP A 44 -1.59 -24.79 -3.21
N THR A 45 -1.42 -25.78 -4.10
CA THR A 45 -0.11 -26.27 -4.52
C THR A 45 0.72 -25.16 -5.17
N LEU A 46 0.11 -24.36 -6.05
CA LEU A 46 0.80 -23.22 -6.68
C LEU A 46 1.20 -22.16 -5.64
N PHE A 47 0.34 -21.86 -4.67
CA PHE A 47 0.68 -20.97 -3.56
C PHE A 47 1.86 -21.51 -2.74
N ASN A 48 1.88 -22.81 -2.44
CA ASN A 48 2.94 -23.43 -1.66
C ASN A 48 4.28 -23.41 -2.41
N ILE A 49 4.29 -23.74 -3.70
CA ILE A 49 5.49 -23.66 -4.55
C ILE A 49 6.01 -22.21 -4.59
N LEU A 50 5.15 -21.24 -4.88
CA LEU A 50 5.57 -19.84 -4.95
C LEU A 50 6.02 -19.29 -3.60
N ARG A 51 5.43 -19.74 -2.49
CA ARG A 51 5.87 -19.39 -1.14
C ARG A 51 7.27 -19.96 -0.86
N LYS A 52 7.51 -21.24 -1.16
CA LYS A 52 8.80 -21.92 -0.98
C LYS A 52 9.94 -21.24 -1.75
N HIS A 53 9.62 -20.68 -2.92
CA HIS A 53 10.59 -19.97 -3.77
C HIS A 53 10.63 -18.45 -3.56
N ASN A 54 9.96 -17.89 -2.53
CA ASN A 54 9.86 -16.44 -2.30
C ASN A 54 9.36 -15.64 -3.52
N MET A 55 8.46 -16.25 -4.29
CA MET A 55 7.87 -15.70 -5.51
C MET A 55 6.43 -15.22 -5.32
N LEU A 56 5.95 -15.01 -4.10
CA LEU A 56 4.64 -14.39 -3.89
C LEU A 56 4.69 -12.89 -4.20
N THR A 57 3.68 -12.36 -4.88
CA THR A 57 3.59 -10.92 -5.13
C THR A 57 3.19 -10.20 -3.84
N LEU A 58 4.08 -9.34 -3.35
CA LEU A 58 3.81 -8.53 -2.16
C LEU A 58 2.83 -7.40 -2.52
N ARG A 59 1.86 -7.17 -1.63
CA ARG A 59 0.98 -6.01 -1.74
C ARG A 59 1.83 -4.75 -1.55
N LYS A 60 1.78 -3.83 -2.51
CA LYS A 60 2.39 -2.50 -2.34
C LYS A 60 1.71 -1.82 -1.17
N LYS A 61 2.47 -1.43 -0.14
CA LYS A 61 1.96 -0.55 0.93
C LYS A 61 1.67 0.81 0.29
N TYR A 62 0.41 1.23 0.31
CA TYR A 62 -0.02 2.57 -0.11
C TYR A 62 0.03 3.51 1.10
N SER A 63 1.23 3.76 1.64
CA SER A 63 1.42 4.80 2.65
C SER A 63 2.31 5.87 2.03
N CYS A 64 1.75 7.06 1.80
CA CYS A 64 2.54 8.24 1.50
C CYS A 64 2.83 8.95 2.81
N ARG A 65 4.11 9.14 3.15
CA ARG A 65 4.48 9.96 4.29
C ARG A 65 4.48 11.42 3.81
N THR A 66 3.39 12.13 4.09
CA THR A 66 3.18 13.53 3.67
C THR A 66 4.10 14.50 4.42
N THR A 67 4.58 14.12 5.62
CA THR A 67 5.41 14.97 6.47
C THR A 67 6.83 14.40 6.64
N ASN A 68 7.83 15.15 6.19
CA ASN A 68 9.23 14.84 6.45
C ASN A 68 9.70 15.47 7.77
N SER A 69 9.43 14.82 8.90
CA SER A 69 9.90 15.28 10.22
C SER A 69 11.44 15.18 10.41
N LEU A 70 12.13 14.48 9.51
CA LEU A 70 13.59 14.27 9.49
C LEU A 70 14.28 15.24 8.50
N HIS A 71 13.79 16.47 8.41
CA HIS A 71 14.44 17.51 7.63
C HIS A 71 15.52 18.24 8.44
N ARG A 72 16.49 18.85 7.74
CA ARG A 72 17.58 19.63 8.36
C ARG A 72 17.18 21.06 8.76
N PHE A 73 16.00 21.53 8.36
CA PHE A 73 15.53 22.87 8.70
C PHE A 73 15.28 23.04 10.20
N TYR A 74 15.45 24.28 10.67
CA TYR A 74 15.14 24.68 12.03
C TYR A 74 13.66 24.40 12.35
N LYS A 75 13.40 23.96 13.58
CA LYS A 75 12.06 23.65 14.08
C LYS A 75 11.75 24.55 15.27
N TYR A 76 10.64 25.27 15.18
CA TYR A 76 10.13 26.01 16.32
C TYR A 76 9.72 25.04 17.42
N LYS A 77 10.03 25.39 18.68
CA LYS A 77 9.55 24.63 19.83
C LYS A 77 8.03 24.73 19.89
N ASN A 78 7.37 23.63 20.24
CA ASN A 78 5.95 23.67 20.52
C ASN A 78 5.71 24.39 21.85
N ILE A 79 5.39 25.68 21.78
CA ILE A 79 5.19 26.55 22.95
C ILE A 79 3.91 26.24 23.73
N ILE A 80 2.97 25.47 23.15
CA ILE A 80 1.72 25.08 23.82
C ILE A 80 1.79 23.71 24.50
N ARG A 81 2.94 23.00 24.44
CA ARG A 81 3.06 21.64 24.96
C ARG A 81 2.73 21.52 26.45
N ASP A 82 3.24 22.45 27.25
CA ASP A 82 3.09 22.47 28.72
C ASP A 82 2.19 23.63 29.17
N LEU A 83 1.44 24.23 28.24
CA LEU A 83 0.54 25.35 28.52
C LEU A 83 -0.83 24.84 28.95
N GLU A 84 -1.24 25.20 30.16
CA GLU A 84 -2.60 24.95 30.64
C GLU A 84 -3.55 26.04 30.09
N ILE A 85 -4.58 25.61 29.35
CA ILE A 85 -5.56 26.50 28.71
C ILE A 85 -6.76 26.66 29.66
N LYS A 86 -6.97 27.89 30.18
CA LYS A 86 -7.92 28.23 31.25
C LYS A 86 -9.10 29.08 30.81
N LYS A 87 -9.05 29.68 29.62
CA LYS A 87 -10.12 30.54 29.10
C LYS A 87 -10.15 30.54 27.57
N PRO A 88 -11.28 30.94 26.95
CA PRO A 88 -11.35 31.15 25.52
C PRO A 88 -10.34 32.20 25.03
N ASN A 89 -9.99 32.11 23.75
CA ASN A 89 -9.07 32.98 23.03
C ASN A 89 -7.59 32.90 23.44
N GLN A 90 -7.17 31.85 24.16
CA GLN A 90 -5.75 31.67 24.52
C GLN A 90 -4.94 30.94 23.46
N VAL A 91 -5.53 29.92 22.84
CA VAL A 91 -4.88 29.11 21.80
C VAL A 91 -5.91 28.82 20.73
N TRP A 92 -5.55 29.12 19.49
CA TRP A 92 -6.36 28.87 18.31
C TRP A 92 -5.69 27.76 17.51
N VAL A 93 -6.47 26.75 17.12
CA VAL A 93 -6.01 25.66 16.27
C VAL A 93 -6.60 25.86 14.88
N SER A 94 -5.78 25.66 13.86
CA SER A 94 -6.23 25.66 12.48
C SER A 94 -5.93 24.32 11.82
N ASP A 95 -6.85 23.88 10.97
CA ASP A 95 -6.67 22.72 10.12
C ASP A 95 -7.18 23.03 8.71
N ILE A 96 -6.63 22.35 7.72
CA ILE A 96 -7.12 22.41 6.35
C ILE A 96 -7.38 21.01 5.84
N THR A 97 -8.60 20.79 5.36
CA THR A 97 -9.02 19.50 4.84
C THR A 97 -9.77 19.67 3.52
N TYR A 98 -10.05 18.55 2.85
CA TYR A 98 -10.81 18.52 1.61
C TYR A 98 -12.18 17.87 1.86
N ILE A 99 -13.24 18.52 1.39
CA ILE A 99 -14.59 17.95 1.37
C ILE A 99 -14.89 17.48 -0.04
N ARG A 100 -15.31 16.21 -0.16
CA ARG A 100 -15.76 15.64 -1.44
C ARG A 100 -17.20 16.05 -1.72
N THR A 101 -17.47 16.55 -2.91
CA THR A 101 -18.80 16.95 -3.39
C THR A 101 -19.18 16.18 -4.66
N ILE A 102 -20.45 16.26 -5.07
CA ILE A 102 -20.92 15.64 -6.32
C ILE A 102 -20.17 16.21 -7.54
N LYS A 103 -19.75 17.48 -7.47
CA LYS A 103 -19.07 18.19 -8.56
C LYS A 103 -17.53 18.16 -8.47
N GLY A 104 -16.94 17.54 -7.44
CA GLY A 104 -15.48 17.49 -7.26
C GLY A 104 -15.06 17.56 -5.80
N PHE A 105 -14.09 18.42 -5.49
CA PHE A 105 -13.59 18.65 -4.13
C PHE A 105 -13.54 20.14 -3.81
N CYS A 106 -13.81 20.48 -2.55
CA CYS A 106 -13.64 21.81 -1.99
C CYS A 106 -12.60 21.77 -0.88
N TYR A 107 -11.85 22.85 -0.69
CA TYR A 107 -10.96 23.00 0.46
C TYR A 107 -11.72 23.68 1.60
N LEU A 108 -11.63 23.11 2.80
CA LEU A 108 -12.18 23.65 4.02
C LEU A 108 -11.02 24.08 4.91
N ALA A 109 -10.96 25.37 5.23
CA ALA A 109 -10.11 25.89 6.29
C ALA A 109 -10.94 26.03 7.57
N LEU A 110 -10.46 25.43 8.65
CA LEU A 110 -11.07 25.50 9.97
C LEU A 110 -10.16 26.30 10.90
N ILE A 111 -10.78 27.15 11.71
CA ILE A 111 -10.13 27.88 12.78
C ILE A 111 -11.03 27.73 14.00
N THR A 112 -10.51 27.13 15.06
CA THR A 112 -11.26 26.86 16.29
C THR A 112 -10.47 27.30 17.51
N ASP A 113 -11.17 27.80 18.51
CA ASP A 113 -10.60 28.04 19.83
C ASP A 113 -10.36 26.69 20.54
N MET A 114 -9.19 26.51 21.16
CA MET A 114 -8.83 25.22 21.77
C MET A 114 -9.50 24.98 23.13
N TYR A 115 -10.05 26.02 23.76
CA TYR A 115 -10.69 25.92 25.07
C TYR A 115 -12.18 25.56 24.99
N SER A 116 -12.86 26.02 23.93
CA SER A 116 -14.32 26.00 23.79
C SER A 116 -14.88 24.72 23.18
#